data_AF-A0A8E2EX16-F1
#
_entry.id   AF-A0A8E2EX16-F1
#
_cell.length_a   1.000
_cell.length_b   1.000
_cell.length_c   1.000
_cell.angle_alpha   90.00
_cell.angle_beta   90.00
_cell.angle_gamma   90.00
#
_symmetry.space_group_name_H-M   'P 1'
#
loop_
_entity.id
_entity.type
_entity.pdbx_description
1 polymer ?
#
loop_
_entity_poly.entity_id
_entity_poly.type
_entity_poly.pdbx_seq_one_letter_code
_entity_poly.pdbx_strand_id
1 'polypeptide(L)'
;MAGERYILKPLTSEDGMRGHRLGIDEFLADNEMINLFLIALASLQKDSLRSWNEMPDWLTYYSLAGIHGFPREEWNGYLNKIGSTATVTTPRIPFRHGIAPICFFSSRSSEMIKQAHEYPSEDQRKIYLDAAARFRLPYWDPITPRKAQDVHRPGEKEDPKTIWALPDIFKKDEVFVKLPKNDPKNNKDFSKIANPLASFTFP
;
A
#
# COMPACT_ATOMS: atom_id res chain seq x y z
N MET A 1 11.43 10.63 30.06
CA MET A 1 12.30 9.61 29.46
C MET A 1 12.05 9.65 27.96
N ALA A 2 13.07 9.91 27.14
CA ALA A 2 12.90 9.86 25.69
C ALA A 2 12.82 8.37 25.30
N GLY A 3 11.61 7.88 25.01
CA GLY A 3 11.41 6.53 24.48
C GLY A 3 12.12 6.37 23.14
N GLU A 4 12.40 5.12 22.75
CA GLU A 4 12.95 4.80 21.43
C GLU A 4 12.08 5.43 20.34
N ARG A 5 12.72 6.21 19.47
CA ARG A 5 12.05 6.83 18.33
C ARG A 5 12.22 5.94 17.12
N TYR A 6 11.15 5.75 16.36
CA TYR A 6 11.22 5.15 15.04
C TYR A 6 12.03 6.05 14.10
N ILE A 7 13.08 5.48 13.51
CA ILE A 7 13.94 6.16 12.54
C ILE A 7 13.51 5.73 11.14
N LEU A 8 13.00 6.69 10.36
CA LEU A 8 12.72 6.49 8.95
C LEU A 8 14.02 6.22 8.19
N LYS A 9 14.14 5.02 7.65
CA LYS A 9 15.26 4.64 6.78
C LYS A 9 14.78 4.58 5.33
N PRO A 10 15.49 5.19 4.37
CA PRO A 10 15.24 4.89 2.97
C PRO A 10 15.57 3.41 2.70
N LEU A 11 14.90 2.78 1.73
CA LEU A 11 15.38 1.50 1.22
C LEU A 11 16.78 1.69 0.64
N THR A 12 17.72 0.93 1.20
CA THR A 12 19.07 0.80 0.68
C THR A 12 19.09 -0.39 -0.26
N SER A 13 19.48 -0.17 -1.51
CA SER A 13 19.99 -1.25 -2.36
C SER A 13 21.51 -1.24 -2.29
N GLU A 14 22.15 -2.41 -2.35
CA GLU A 14 23.61 -2.52 -2.30
C GLU A 14 24.28 -1.83 -3.52
N ASP A 15 23.55 -1.74 -4.63
CA ASP A 15 24.01 -1.13 -5.89
C ASP A 15 23.76 0.38 -5.98
N GLY A 16 23.11 1.00 -4.98
CA GLY A 16 22.73 2.42 -4.99
C GLY A 16 21.63 2.78 -5.99
N MET A 17 21.15 1.82 -6.80
CA MET A 17 20.07 2.03 -7.76
C MET A 17 18.71 1.98 -7.06
N ARG A 18 18.05 3.13 -6.99
CA ARG A 18 16.66 3.19 -6.53
C ARG A 18 15.75 2.88 -7.71
N GLY A 19 15.06 1.74 -7.67
CA GLY A 19 13.97 1.45 -8.61
C GLY A 19 12.97 2.62 -8.70
N HIS A 20 12.37 2.82 -9.87
CA HIS A 20 11.41 3.89 -10.12
C HIS A 20 10.04 3.54 -9.55
N ARG A 21 9.24 4.56 -9.20
CA ARG A 21 7.82 4.37 -8.90
C ARG A 21 7.09 4.19 -10.22
N LEU A 22 6.36 3.08 -10.36
CA LEU A 22 5.57 2.79 -11.55
C LEU A 22 4.23 3.51 -11.50
N GLY A 23 3.67 3.79 -12.69
CA GLY A 23 2.25 4.13 -12.77
C GLY A 23 1.43 2.96 -12.26
N ILE A 24 0.30 3.22 -11.58
CA ILE A 24 -0.51 2.17 -10.97
C ILE A 24 -0.93 1.08 -11.97
N ASP A 25 -1.17 1.42 -13.23
CA ASP A 25 -1.56 0.43 -14.26
C ASP A 25 -0.38 -0.46 -14.68
N GLU A 26 0.83 0.10 -14.77
CA GLU A 26 2.06 -0.67 -15.01
C GLU A 26 2.39 -1.56 -13.81
N PHE A 27 2.19 -1.05 -12.61
CA PHE A 27 2.35 -1.80 -11.37
C PHE A 27 1.40 -3.00 -11.28
N LEU A 28 0.16 -2.86 -11.75
CA LEU A 28 -0.82 -3.95 -11.79
C LEU A 28 -0.43 -5.10 -12.74
N ALA A 29 0.51 -4.87 -13.67
CA ALA A 29 1.00 -5.91 -14.58
C ALA A 29 1.99 -6.89 -13.92
N ASP A 30 2.61 -6.51 -12.78
CA ASP A 30 3.51 -7.37 -12.00
C ASP A 30 2.71 -8.15 -10.94
N ASN A 31 2.32 -9.39 -11.28
CA ASN A 31 1.43 -10.23 -10.48
C ASN A 31 1.99 -10.52 -9.09
N GLU A 32 3.29 -10.76 -8.98
CA GLU A 32 3.96 -11.10 -7.73
C GLU A 32 3.99 -9.88 -6.80
N MET A 33 4.32 -8.70 -7.35
CA MET A 33 4.39 -7.45 -6.61
C MET A 33 3.02 -6.97 -6.16
N ILE A 34 2.01 -6.97 -7.04
CA ILE A 34 0.65 -6.57 -6.67
C ILE A 34 0.05 -7.54 -5.65
N ASN A 35 0.26 -8.85 -5.81
CA ASN A 35 -0.22 -9.85 -4.86
C ASN A 35 0.30 -9.56 -3.45
N LEU A 36 1.63 -9.39 -3.34
CA LEU A 36 2.27 -9.15 -2.06
C LEU A 36 1.88 -7.79 -1.45
N PHE A 37 1.74 -6.77 -2.29
CA PHE A 37 1.29 -5.44 -1.87
C PHE A 37 -0.14 -5.45 -1.32
N LEU A 38 -1.08 -6.13 -1.98
CA LEU A 38 -2.47 -6.23 -1.52
C LEU A 38 -2.57 -6.98 -0.19
N ILE A 39 -1.84 -8.08 -0.04
CA ILE A 39 -1.80 -8.85 1.22
C ILE A 39 -1.20 -7.99 2.35
N ALA A 40 -0.08 -7.32 2.10
CA ALA A 40 0.57 -6.46 3.07
C ALA A 40 -0.31 -5.28 3.47
N LEU A 41 -0.97 -4.64 2.51
CA LEU A 41 -1.87 -3.51 2.80
C LEU A 41 -3.09 -3.96 3.63
N ALA A 42 -3.70 -5.10 3.29
CA ALA A 42 -4.79 -5.66 4.06
C ALA A 42 -4.35 -6.03 5.50
N SER A 43 -3.14 -6.57 5.66
CA SER A 43 -2.54 -6.85 6.97
C SER A 43 -2.41 -5.58 7.83
N LEU A 44 -1.82 -4.51 7.27
CA LEU A 44 -1.65 -3.20 7.94
C LEU A 44 -2.98 -2.54 8.32
N GLN A 45 -4.01 -2.70 7.49
CA GLN A 45 -5.36 -2.22 7.78
C GLN A 45 -6.01 -3.04 8.90
N LYS A 46 -5.84 -4.36 8.90
CA LYS A 46 -6.37 -5.23 9.96
C LYS A 46 -5.69 -5.00 11.30
N ASP A 47 -4.38 -4.80 11.33
CA ASP A 47 -3.63 -4.50 12.55
C ASP A 47 -4.00 -3.13 13.14
N SER A 48 -4.60 -2.25 12.34
CA SER A 48 -5.18 -0.99 12.84
C SER A 48 -6.39 -1.19 13.77
N LEU A 49 -6.94 -2.41 13.85
CA LEU A 49 -8.09 -2.76 14.68
C LEU A 49 -7.69 -3.31 16.07
N ARG A 50 -6.39 -3.29 16.43
CA ARG A 50 -5.90 -3.84 17.72
C ARG A 50 -6.32 -2.96 18.91
N SER A 51 -6.47 -3.62 20.07
CA SER A 51 -6.98 -3.05 21.31
C SER A 51 -6.09 -1.94 21.88
N TRP A 52 -6.72 -0.87 22.37
CA TRP A 52 -6.13 0.32 23.01
C TRP A 52 -5.14 0.06 24.17
N ASN A 53 -5.01 -1.19 24.63
CA ASN A 53 -4.14 -1.58 25.75
C ASN A 53 -2.75 -2.10 25.34
N GLU A 54 -2.47 -2.20 24.04
CA GLU A 54 -1.13 -2.55 23.52
C GLU A 54 -0.36 -1.26 23.15
N MET A 55 0.98 -1.28 23.26
CA MET A 55 1.81 -0.18 22.76
C MET A 55 1.44 0.09 21.29
N PRO A 56 1.12 1.33 20.90
CA PRO A 56 0.62 1.60 19.56
C PRO A 56 1.69 1.21 18.54
N ASP A 57 1.36 0.27 17.66
CA ASP A 57 2.15 0.08 16.45
C ASP A 57 1.97 1.35 15.58
N TRP A 58 3.01 2.17 15.58
CA TRP A 58 3.04 3.45 14.88
C TRP A 58 3.01 3.29 13.35
N LEU A 59 3.19 2.07 12.84
CA LEU A 59 3.25 1.77 11.41
C LEU A 59 1.96 1.14 10.85
N THR A 60 0.91 1.01 11.66
CA THR A 60 -0.42 0.60 11.16
C THR A 60 -0.98 1.63 10.17
N TYR A 61 -1.93 1.19 9.34
CA TYR A 61 -2.60 2.07 8.39
C TYR A 61 -3.26 3.27 9.09
N TYR A 62 -3.96 3.03 10.21
CA TYR A 62 -4.60 4.07 11.02
C TYR A 62 -3.59 5.08 11.59
N SER A 63 -2.53 4.59 12.26
CA SER A 63 -1.51 5.45 12.85
C SER A 63 -0.86 6.36 11.80
N LEU A 64 -0.52 5.81 10.64
CA LEU A 64 0.11 6.55 9.55
C LEU A 64 -0.85 7.56 8.89
N ALA A 65 -2.11 7.19 8.68
CA ALA A 65 -3.14 8.11 8.19
C ALA A 65 -3.42 9.24 9.18
N GLY A 66 -3.41 8.92 10.49
CA GLY A 66 -3.62 9.86 11.59
C GLY A 66 -2.58 10.98 11.65
N ILE A 67 -1.35 10.76 11.16
CA ILE A 67 -0.33 11.84 11.03
C ILE A 67 -0.88 13.02 10.24
N HIS A 68 -1.73 12.77 9.24
CA HIS A 68 -2.27 13.80 8.36
C HIS A 68 -3.31 14.69 9.08
N GLY A 69 -3.98 14.20 10.12
CA GLY A 69 -5.06 14.96 10.74
C GLY A 69 -5.66 14.29 11.96
N PHE A 70 -6.95 13.99 11.92
CA PHE A 70 -7.65 13.31 13.02
C PHE A 70 -7.18 11.84 13.13
N PRO A 71 -7.14 11.27 14.35
CA PRO A 71 -7.62 11.80 15.64
C PRO A 71 -6.68 12.80 16.32
N ARG A 72 -5.52 13.13 15.73
CA ARG A 72 -4.49 14.03 16.30
C ARG A 72 -3.74 13.44 17.51
N GLU A 73 -3.58 12.13 17.50
CA GLU A 73 -2.79 11.42 18.50
C GLU A 73 -1.29 11.72 18.36
N GLU A 74 -0.55 11.39 19.41
CA GLU A 74 0.91 11.43 19.38
C GLU A 74 1.44 10.34 18.43
N TRP A 75 2.36 10.73 17.55
CA TRP A 75 3.06 9.78 16.69
C TRP A 75 4.56 9.89 16.91
N ASN A 76 5.22 8.79 17.29
CA ASN A 76 6.67 8.71 17.47
C ASN A 76 7.26 9.78 18.42
N GLY A 77 6.58 10.08 19.53
CA GLY A 77 7.01 11.13 20.47
C GLY A 77 6.61 12.55 20.09
N TYR A 78 5.84 12.73 19.01
CA TYR A 78 5.40 14.04 18.51
C TYR A 78 3.89 14.19 18.56
N LEU A 79 3.42 15.15 19.36
CA LEU A 79 2.01 15.48 19.45
C LEU A 79 1.52 16.14 18.15
N ASN A 80 0.49 15.57 17.52
CA ASN A 80 -0.12 16.10 16.32
C ASN A 80 -1.06 17.28 16.68
N LYS A 81 -0.50 18.48 16.80
CA LYS A 81 -1.28 19.70 17.10
C LYS A 81 -1.99 20.21 15.85
N ILE A 82 -3.08 20.97 16.06
CA ILE A 82 -3.74 21.73 14.99
C ILE A 82 -2.68 22.54 14.24
N GLY A 83 -2.54 22.23 12.94
CA GLY A 83 -1.61 22.92 12.05
C GLY A 83 -0.13 22.51 12.13
N SER A 84 0.23 21.41 12.80
CA SER A 84 1.64 21.01 12.96
C SER A 84 2.17 19.99 11.93
N THR A 85 1.36 19.08 11.39
CA THR A 85 1.86 17.96 10.56
C THR A 85 1.49 18.07 9.07
N ALA A 86 0.25 18.46 8.72
CA ALA A 86 -0.23 18.55 7.33
C ALA A 86 -1.01 19.86 7.02
N THR A 87 -0.46 21.01 7.42
CA THR A 87 -1.09 22.31 7.16
C THR A 87 -1.08 22.64 5.66
N VAL A 88 -2.28 22.68 5.07
CA VAL A 88 -2.59 22.91 3.64
C VAL A 88 -2.21 24.33 3.14
N THR A 89 -1.74 25.21 4.02
CA THR A 89 -1.52 26.64 3.71
C THR A 89 -0.06 27.10 3.78
N THR A 90 0.91 26.17 3.88
CA THR A 90 2.33 26.54 3.98
C THR A 90 3.10 26.22 2.70
N PRO A 91 4.11 27.02 2.29
CA PRO A 91 4.96 26.69 1.12
C PRO A 91 5.78 25.40 1.30
N ARG A 92 5.72 24.77 2.48
CA ARG A 92 6.40 23.49 2.81
C ARG A 92 5.56 22.25 2.49
N ILE A 93 4.38 22.40 1.87
CA ILE A 93 3.49 21.29 1.48
C ILE A 93 4.23 20.21 0.67
N PRO A 94 5.04 20.52 -0.37
CA PRO A 94 5.72 19.48 -1.15
C PRO A 94 6.71 18.67 -0.32
N PHE A 95 7.42 19.31 0.62
CA PHE A 95 8.39 18.63 1.47
C PHE A 95 7.70 17.71 2.50
N ARG A 96 6.62 18.18 3.14
CA ARG A 96 5.86 17.38 4.12
C ARG A 96 5.14 16.20 3.48
N HIS A 97 4.52 16.42 2.31
CA HIS A 97 3.91 15.36 1.51
C HIS A 97 4.95 14.50 0.78
N GLY A 98 6.24 14.86 0.79
CA GLY A 98 7.32 13.97 0.38
C GLY A 98 7.65 12.92 1.45
N ILE A 99 7.56 13.29 2.73
CA ILE A 99 7.90 12.43 3.87
C ILE A 99 6.79 11.40 4.16
N ALA A 100 5.51 11.80 4.12
CA ALA A 100 4.41 10.87 4.40
C ALA A 100 4.40 9.63 3.48
N PRO A 101 4.59 9.75 2.15
CA PRO A 101 4.78 8.61 1.26
C PRO A 101 5.98 7.73 1.61
N ILE A 102 7.04 8.28 2.22
CA ILE A 102 8.21 7.49 2.66
C ILE A 102 7.83 6.62 3.87
N CYS A 103 7.11 7.16 4.86
CA CYS A 103 6.59 6.37 5.99
C CYS A 103 5.64 5.27 5.52
N PHE A 104 4.71 5.62 4.62
CA PHE A 104 3.76 4.69 4.01
C PHE A 104 4.46 3.60 3.21
N PHE A 105 5.52 3.97 2.49
CA PHE A 105 6.31 3.04 1.71
C PHE A 105 7.11 2.08 2.61
N SER A 106 7.83 2.61 3.62
CA SER A 106 8.67 1.77 4.49
C SER A 106 7.86 0.74 5.27
N SER A 107 6.70 1.11 5.82
CA SER A 107 5.81 0.18 6.51
C SER A 107 5.34 -0.95 5.59
N ARG A 108 4.96 -0.63 4.36
CA ARG A 108 4.53 -1.61 3.35
C ARG A 108 5.66 -2.52 2.91
N SER A 109 6.85 -1.98 2.63
CA SER A 109 8.00 -2.81 2.26
C SER A 109 8.37 -3.80 3.37
N SER A 110 8.38 -3.37 4.63
CA SER A 110 8.63 -4.26 5.77
C SER A 110 7.56 -5.35 5.91
N GLU A 111 6.28 -4.98 5.79
CA GLU A 111 5.19 -5.96 5.85
C GLU A 111 5.23 -6.92 4.64
N MET A 112 5.54 -6.43 3.43
CA MET A 112 5.71 -7.30 2.25
C MET A 112 6.82 -8.34 2.45
N ILE A 113 7.97 -7.96 3.01
CA ILE A 113 9.05 -8.92 3.33
C ILE A 113 8.57 -9.96 4.34
N LYS A 114 7.88 -9.54 5.40
CA LYS A 114 7.28 -10.45 6.40
C LYS A 114 6.31 -11.42 5.75
N GLN A 115 5.39 -10.95 4.91
CA GLN A 115 4.42 -11.77 4.18
C GLN A 115 5.11 -12.73 3.19
N ALA A 116 6.20 -12.31 2.54
CA ALA A 116 6.98 -13.16 1.65
C ALA A 116 7.61 -14.36 2.39
N HIS A 117 8.03 -14.17 3.64
CA HIS A 117 8.57 -15.25 4.47
C HIS A 117 7.51 -16.27 4.93
N GLU A 118 6.22 -15.94 4.88
CA GLU A 118 5.14 -16.87 5.27
C GLU A 118 4.87 -17.95 4.21
N TYR A 119 5.39 -17.81 2.98
CA TYR A 119 5.20 -18.81 1.93
C TYR A 119 5.98 -20.11 2.25
N PRO A 120 5.34 -21.29 2.15
CA PRO A 120 5.96 -22.57 2.55
C PRO A 120 6.98 -23.07 1.54
N SER A 121 6.80 -22.78 0.25
CA SER A 121 7.73 -23.16 -0.81
C SER A 121 8.90 -22.19 -0.88
N GLU A 122 10.12 -22.71 -0.90
CA GLU A 122 11.34 -21.92 -1.02
C GLU A 122 11.39 -21.13 -2.34
N ASP A 123 10.97 -21.73 -3.45
CA ASP A 123 10.90 -21.07 -4.76
C ASP A 123 9.91 -19.90 -4.73
N GLN A 124 8.72 -20.10 -4.16
CA GLN A 124 7.73 -19.02 -4.02
C GLN A 124 8.26 -17.90 -3.12
N ARG A 125 8.88 -18.25 -1.99
CA ARG A 125 9.48 -17.27 -1.08
C ARG A 125 10.54 -16.43 -1.79
N LYS A 126 11.40 -17.05 -2.61
CA LYS A 126 12.42 -16.33 -3.38
C LYS A 126 11.79 -15.35 -4.39
N ILE A 127 10.75 -15.78 -5.09
CA ILE A 127 10.00 -14.93 -6.04
C ILE A 127 9.39 -13.71 -5.33
N TYR A 128 8.72 -13.90 -4.20
CA TYR A 128 8.10 -12.80 -3.46
C TYR A 128 9.12 -11.89 -2.75
N LEU A 129 10.25 -12.42 -2.30
CA LEU A 129 11.35 -11.60 -1.78
C LEU A 129 11.95 -10.70 -2.86
N ASP A 130 12.14 -11.22 -4.08
CA ASP A 130 12.56 -10.41 -5.23
C ASP A 130 11.54 -9.31 -5.55
N ALA A 131 10.25 -9.65 -5.59
CA ALA A 131 9.18 -8.68 -5.79
C ALA A 131 9.16 -7.59 -4.71
N ALA A 132 9.39 -7.96 -3.44
CA ALA A 132 9.48 -7.00 -2.33
C ALA A 132 10.70 -6.08 -2.45
N ALA A 133 11.84 -6.57 -2.95
CA ALA A 133 13.04 -5.76 -3.16
C ALA A 133 12.85 -4.71 -4.26
N ARG A 134 12.14 -5.09 -5.35
CA ARG A 134 11.81 -4.22 -6.47
C ARG A 134 10.69 -3.22 -6.15
N PHE A 135 9.84 -3.52 -5.18
CA PHE A 135 8.67 -2.71 -4.84
C PHE A 135 9.00 -1.24 -4.60
N ARG A 136 8.23 -0.37 -5.25
CA ARG A 136 8.17 1.08 -5.02
C ARG A 136 6.69 1.47 -5.00
N LEU A 137 6.30 2.38 -4.09
CA LEU A 137 4.90 2.80 -3.98
C LEU A 137 4.43 3.36 -5.34
N PRO A 138 3.42 2.77 -5.99
CA PRO A 138 2.95 3.24 -7.29
C PRO A 138 2.32 4.62 -7.17
N TYR A 139 2.31 5.36 -8.27
CA TYR A 139 1.60 6.63 -8.37
C TYR A 139 0.37 6.50 -9.27
N TRP A 140 -0.65 7.27 -8.95
CA TRP A 140 -1.76 7.49 -9.86
C TRP A 140 -1.53 8.80 -10.59
N ASP A 141 -1.49 8.75 -11.92
CA ASP A 141 -1.52 9.93 -12.76
C ASP A 141 -2.97 10.31 -13.11
N PRO A 142 -3.50 11.43 -12.56
CA PRO A 142 -4.85 11.89 -12.85
C PRO A 142 -4.99 12.47 -14.27
N ILE A 143 -3.87 12.79 -14.94
CA ILE A 143 -3.86 13.38 -16.28
C ILE A 143 -3.38 12.39 -17.36
N THR A 144 -3.26 11.10 -17.04
CA THR A 144 -3.11 10.07 -18.07
C THR A 144 -4.49 9.62 -18.57
N PRO A 145 -4.80 9.77 -19.88
CA PRO A 145 -6.08 9.32 -20.42
C PRO A 145 -6.18 7.79 -20.39
N ARG A 146 -7.33 7.26 -19.96
CA ARG A 146 -7.59 5.81 -19.93
C ARG A 146 -8.43 5.40 -21.14
N LYS A 147 -8.21 4.19 -21.66
CA LYS A 147 -8.92 3.69 -22.85
C LYS A 147 -10.28 3.11 -22.42
N ALA A 148 -11.33 3.35 -23.21
CA ALA A 148 -12.65 2.76 -22.98
C ALA A 148 -12.67 1.21 -23.03
N GLN A 149 -11.62 0.58 -23.56
CA GLN A 149 -11.43 -0.89 -23.57
C GLN A 149 -11.32 -1.49 -22.16
N ASP A 150 -10.98 -0.69 -21.14
CA ASP A 150 -10.96 -1.10 -19.73
C ASP A 150 -12.39 -1.23 -19.13
N VAL A 151 -13.44 -0.89 -19.89
CA VAL A 151 -14.85 -0.91 -19.47
C VAL A 151 -15.66 -2.03 -20.15
N HIS A 152 -15.02 -3.00 -20.82
CA HIS A 152 -15.70 -3.90 -21.75
C HIS A 152 -16.82 -4.75 -21.10
N ARG A 153 -18.08 -4.40 -21.39
CA ARG A 153 -19.23 -5.30 -21.37
C ARG A 153 -19.37 -5.92 -22.77
N PRO A 154 -19.61 -7.24 -22.91
CA PRO A 154 -19.82 -7.84 -24.23
C PRO A 154 -21.03 -7.21 -24.94
N GLY A 155 -20.80 -6.51 -26.05
CA GLY A 155 -21.85 -5.99 -26.95
C GLY A 155 -21.90 -4.48 -27.18
N GLU A 156 -21.08 -3.66 -26.50
CA GLU A 156 -21.04 -2.21 -26.74
C GLU A 156 -20.04 -1.82 -27.84
N LYS A 157 -20.50 -1.05 -28.83
CA LYS A 157 -19.66 -0.49 -29.90
C LYS A 157 -18.65 0.49 -29.30
N GLU A 158 -17.42 0.45 -29.80
CA GLU A 158 -16.31 1.33 -29.38
C GLU A 158 -16.69 2.81 -29.52
N ASP A 159 -16.72 3.56 -28.40
CA ASP A 159 -16.71 5.02 -28.40
C ASP A 159 -15.26 5.48 -28.14
N PRO A 160 -14.60 6.21 -29.07
CA PRO A 160 -13.19 6.63 -28.95
C PRO A 160 -13.02 7.86 -28.04
N LYS A 161 -13.73 7.91 -26.91
CA LYS A 161 -13.61 9.03 -25.97
C LYS A 161 -12.59 8.70 -24.91
N THR A 162 -11.51 9.49 -24.91
CA THR A 162 -10.63 9.65 -23.77
C THR A 162 -11.45 9.80 -22.49
N ILE A 163 -11.34 8.82 -21.58
CA ILE A 163 -11.97 8.90 -20.26
C ILE A 163 -10.91 9.27 -19.21
N TRP A 164 -11.20 10.33 -18.46
CA TRP A 164 -10.46 10.68 -17.25
C TRP A 164 -11.12 9.93 -16.11
N ALA A 165 -10.50 8.85 -15.66
CA ALA A 165 -11.09 7.96 -14.66
C ALA A 165 -10.08 7.52 -13.62
N LEU A 166 -10.59 7.05 -12.48
CA LEU A 166 -9.79 6.30 -11.51
C LEU A 166 -9.28 4.99 -12.14
N PRO A 167 -8.10 4.51 -11.72
CA PRO A 167 -7.67 3.13 -11.94
C PRO A 167 -8.75 2.14 -11.58
N ASP A 168 -8.92 1.09 -12.40
CA ASP A 168 -10.00 0.12 -12.19
C ASP A 168 -9.87 -0.64 -10.88
N ILE A 169 -8.64 -0.86 -10.41
CA ILE A 169 -8.39 -1.46 -9.11
C ILE A 169 -9.05 -0.67 -7.99
N PHE A 170 -9.25 0.65 -8.10
CA PHE A 170 -9.94 1.42 -7.05
C PHE A 170 -11.47 1.26 -7.08
N LYS A 171 -12.03 0.71 -8.16
CA LYS A 171 -13.48 0.54 -8.36
C LYS A 171 -13.97 -0.87 -8.01
N LYS A 172 -13.07 -1.81 -7.73
CA LYS A 172 -13.42 -3.20 -7.42
C LYS A 172 -13.52 -3.36 -5.91
N ASP A 173 -14.63 -3.91 -5.42
CA ASP A 173 -14.80 -4.18 -3.99
C ASP A 173 -13.94 -5.37 -3.51
N GLU A 174 -13.58 -6.26 -4.43
CA GLU A 174 -12.89 -7.51 -4.13
C GLU A 174 -11.80 -7.81 -5.17
N VAL A 175 -10.75 -8.49 -4.72
CA VAL A 175 -9.58 -8.87 -5.53
C VAL A 175 -9.18 -10.31 -5.22
N PHE A 176 -8.49 -10.95 -6.16
CA PHE A 176 -7.95 -12.28 -6.00
C PHE A 176 -6.46 -12.22 -5.67
N VAL A 177 -6.04 -12.90 -4.62
CA VAL A 177 -4.65 -12.98 -4.16
C VAL A 177 -4.25 -14.41 -3.89
N LYS A 178 -2.98 -14.74 -4.10
CA LYS A 178 -2.36 -16.00 -3.67
C LYS A 178 -1.90 -15.83 -2.23
N LEU A 179 -2.58 -16.48 -1.28
CA LEU A 179 -2.20 -16.39 0.13
C LEU A 179 -1.04 -17.37 0.44
N PRO A 180 -0.16 -17.03 1.40
CA PRO A 180 0.93 -17.94 1.80
C PRO A 180 0.40 -19.27 2.38
N LYS A 181 -0.78 -19.25 2.99
CA LYS A 181 -1.45 -20.40 3.61
C LYS A 181 -2.46 -21.02 2.66
N ASN A 182 -2.02 -21.63 1.56
CA ASN A 182 -2.90 -22.51 0.82
C ASN A 182 -3.17 -23.77 1.67
N ASP A 183 -4.42 -23.96 2.04
CA ASP A 183 -4.91 -25.22 2.62
C ASP A 183 -4.62 -26.34 1.61
N PRO A 184 -3.81 -27.36 1.95
CA PRO A 184 -3.51 -28.47 1.05
C PRO A 184 -4.77 -29.23 0.57
N LYS A 185 -5.95 -28.97 1.16
CA LYS A 185 -7.24 -29.55 0.75
C LYS A 185 -8.06 -28.69 -0.20
N ASN A 186 -7.71 -27.41 -0.37
CA ASN A 186 -8.44 -26.48 -1.23
C ASN A 186 -7.45 -25.86 -2.22
N ASN A 187 -7.18 -26.62 -3.28
CA ASN A 187 -6.28 -26.26 -4.38
C ASN A 187 -6.90 -25.18 -5.29
N LYS A 188 -7.33 -24.06 -4.70
CA LYS A 188 -7.61 -22.83 -5.44
C LYS A 188 -6.40 -21.94 -5.26
N ASP A 189 -5.61 -21.79 -6.32
CA ASP A 189 -4.40 -20.98 -6.34
C ASP A 189 -4.64 -19.52 -5.89
N PHE A 190 -5.89 -19.05 -5.96
CA PHE A 190 -6.30 -17.70 -5.58
C PHE A 190 -7.43 -17.71 -4.56
N SER A 191 -7.25 -16.91 -3.52
CA SER A 191 -8.24 -16.56 -2.52
C SER A 191 -8.82 -15.19 -2.81
N LYS A 192 -10.14 -15.05 -2.63
CA LYS A 192 -10.84 -13.77 -2.77
C LYS A 192 -10.73 -13.00 -1.46
N ILE A 193 -10.31 -11.74 -1.52
CA ILE A 193 -10.27 -10.83 -0.36
C ILE A 193 -10.99 -9.52 -0.70
N ALA A 194 -11.44 -8.79 0.32
CA ALA A 194 -11.87 -7.41 0.17
C ALA A 194 -10.70 -6.56 -0.33
N ASN A 195 -10.95 -5.65 -1.25
CA ASN A 195 -9.90 -4.85 -1.85
C ASN A 195 -9.44 -3.74 -0.90
N PRO A 196 -8.20 -3.81 -0.37
CA PRO A 196 -7.70 -2.82 0.58
C PRO A 196 -7.44 -1.44 -0.04
N LEU A 197 -7.50 -1.31 -1.38
CA LEU A 197 -7.37 -0.05 -2.09
C LEU A 197 -8.71 0.65 -2.37
N ALA A 198 -9.84 -0.06 -2.26
CA ALA A 198 -11.15 0.51 -2.55
C ALA A 198 -11.66 1.41 -1.42
N SER A 199 -11.51 0.94 -0.18
CA SER A 199 -11.90 1.70 1.00
C SER A 199 -11.16 1.22 2.25
N PHE A 200 -11.16 2.05 3.28
CA PHE A 200 -10.76 1.67 4.63
C PHE A 200 -11.90 2.05 5.56
N THR A 201 -12.37 1.08 6.35
CA THR A 201 -13.40 1.31 7.36
C THR A 201 -12.72 1.37 8.72
N PHE A 202 -12.95 2.48 9.43
CA PHE A 202 -12.46 2.63 10.80
C PHE A 202 -13.17 1.61 11.73
N PRO A 203 -12.45 1.05 12.73
CA PRO A 203 -13.09 0.28 13.80
C PRO A 203 -14.13 1.10 14.56
#